data_AF-A0A962UMZ4-F1
#
_entry.id   AF-A0A962UMZ4-F1
#
_cell.length_a   1.000
_cell.length_b   1.000
_cell.length_c   1.000
_cell.angle_alpha   90.00
_cell.angle_beta   90.00
_cell.angle_gamma   90.00
#
_symmetry.space_group_name_H-M   'P 1'
#
loop_
_entity.id
_entity.type
_entity.pdbx_description
1 polymer ?
#
loop_
_entity_poly.entity_id
_entity_poly.type
_entity_poly.pdbx_seq_one_letter_code
_entity_poly.pdbx_strand_id
1 'polypeptide(L)'
;MAHILVLNGPNLNLLGSREPGHYGQDTLATIEGRLGALATGHQIAFFQSNAEHRLIERIHQAGTEGVDFILFNPAALTHTSIALRDALLGVAIPFIEVHVSNVYAREP
;
A
#
# COMPACT_ATOMS: atom_id res chain seq x y z
N MET A 1 16.93 -12.30 -4.92
CA MET A 1 16.15 -12.00 -3.70
C MET A 1 15.73 -10.55 -3.82
N ALA A 2 14.44 -10.28 -3.96
CA ALA A 2 13.95 -8.91 -4.16
C ALA A 2 13.47 -8.32 -2.83
N HIS A 3 13.62 -7.01 -2.66
CA HIS A 3 13.12 -6.24 -1.54
C HIS A 3 11.82 -5.53 -1.94
N ILE A 4 10.71 -5.96 -1.33
CA ILE A 4 9.36 -5.52 -1.67
C ILE A 4 8.81 -4.66 -0.55
N LEU A 5 8.32 -3.47 -0.88
CA LEU A 5 7.64 -2.60 0.08
C LEU A 5 6.14 -2.60 -0.21
N VAL A 6 5.34 -2.95 0.79
CA VAL A 6 3.88 -2.85 0.76
C VAL A 6 3.46 -1.58 1.48
N LEU A 7 2.83 -0.67 0.74
CA LEU A 7 2.31 0.59 1.23
C LEU A 7 0.78 0.55 1.29
N ASN A 8 0.23 1.05 2.40
CA ASN A 8 -1.21 1.17 2.60
C ASN A 8 -1.57 2.60 3.04
N GLY A 9 -2.46 3.22 2.28
CA GLY A 9 -2.94 4.57 2.49
C GLY A 9 -3.99 4.69 3.61
N PRO A 10 -4.70 5.82 3.65
CA PRO A 10 -5.59 6.14 4.74
C PRO A 10 -6.74 5.15 4.93
N ASN A 11 -7.14 4.97 6.19
CA ASN A 11 -8.25 4.13 6.66
C ASN A 11 -8.09 2.62 6.44
N LEU A 12 -7.07 2.14 5.74
CA LEU A 12 -6.84 0.70 5.57
C LEU A 12 -6.47 0.01 6.89
N ASN A 13 -5.95 0.76 7.87
CA ASN A 13 -5.78 0.26 9.24
C ASN A 13 -7.09 -0.09 9.94
N LEU A 14 -8.24 0.32 9.41
CA LEU A 14 -9.57 0.02 9.94
C LEU A 14 -10.21 -1.24 9.32
N LEU A 15 -9.52 -1.92 8.39
CA LEU A 15 -9.99 -3.19 7.83
C LEU A 15 -10.31 -4.21 8.92
N GLY A 16 -11.40 -4.95 8.74
CA GLY A 16 -11.92 -5.92 9.72
C GLY A 16 -12.66 -5.30 10.92
N SER A 17 -12.63 -3.98 11.11
CA SER A 17 -13.33 -3.29 12.22
C SER A 17 -14.59 -2.52 11.79
N ARG A 18 -14.74 -2.23 10.49
CA ARG A 18 -15.92 -1.57 9.91
C ARG A 18 -16.79 -2.58 9.17
N GLU A 19 -18.07 -2.63 9.53
CA GLU A 19 -19.17 -3.29 8.79
C GLU A 19 -18.77 -4.61 8.09
N PRO A 20 -18.76 -5.74 8.83
CA PRO A 20 -18.26 -7.04 8.34
C PRO A 20 -18.92 -7.53 7.03
N GLY A 21 -20.11 -7.05 6.71
CA GLY A 21 -20.87 -7.43 5.52
C GLY A 21 -20.31 -6.90 4.20
N HIS A 22 -19.52 -5.82 4.21
CA HIS A 22 -19.03 -5.17 2.97
C HIS A 22 -17.53 -5.36 2.74
N TYR A 23 -16.70 -5.39 3.79
CA TYR A 23 -15.23 -5.39 3.66
C TYR A 23 -14.57 -6.73 4.06
N GLY A 24 -15.38 -7.74 4.40
CA GLY A 24 -14.88 -9.01 4.91
C GLY A 24 -14.36 -8.90 6.35
N GLN A 25 -13.92 -10.03 6.91
CA GLN A 25 -13.39 -10.11 8.29
C GLN A 25 -11.87 -9.96 8.35
N ASP A 26 -11.20 -9.89 7.20
CA ASP A 26 -9.74 -9.80 7.15
C ASP A 26 -9.28 -8.43 7.64
N THR A 27 -8.43 -8.44 8.67
CA THR A 27 -7.72 -7.24 9.11
C THR A 27 -6.50 -6.99 8.24
N LEU A 28 -5.98 -5.75 8.28
CA LEU A 28 -4.73 -5.43 7.60
C LEU A 28 -3.59 -6.37 8.05
N ALA A 29 -3.48 -6.63 9.36
CA ALA A 29 -2.46 -7.54 9.90
C ALA A 29 -2.61 -8.97 9.37
N THR A 30 -3.85 -9.46 9.20
CA THR A 30 -4.10 -10.79 8.62
C THR A 30 -3.65 -10.85 7.15
N ILE A 31 -3.90 -9.78 6.38
CA ILE A 31 -3.45 -9.66 5.00
C ILE A 31 -1.92 -9.64 4.93
N GLU A 32 -1.26 -8.83 5.77
CA GLU A 32 0.21 -8.73 5.84
C GLU A 32 0.84 -10.07 6.21
N GLY A 33 0.24 -10.82 7.15
CA GLY A 33 0.70 -12.17 7.50
C GLY A 33 0.64 -13.16 6.32
N ARG A 34 -0.44 -13.12 5.53
CA ARG A 34 -0.56 -13.95 4.31
C ARG A 34 0.46 -13.55 3.24
N LEU A 35 0.68 -12.24 3.03
CA LEU A 35 1.68 -11.75 2.10
C LEU A 35 3.10 -12.16 2.54
N GLY A 36 3.41 -12.08 3.83
CA GLY A 36 4.67 -12.53 4.40
C GLY A 36 4.92 -14.02 4.15
N ALA A 37 3.89 -14.86 4.28
CA ALA A 37 3.98 -16.29 4.00
C ALA A 37 4.18 -16.61 2.50
N LEU A 38 3.65 -15.77 1.59
CA LEU A 38 3.79 -15.92 0.14
C LEU A 38 5.14 -15.41 -0.40
N ALA A 39 5.77 -14.45 0.29
CA ALA A 39 7.00 -13.80 -0.14
C ALA A 39 8.28 -14.66 0.06
N THR A 40 8.18 -15.99 -0.05
CA THR A 40 9.32 -16.90 0.17
C THR A 40 10.48 -16.58 -0.78
N GLY A 41 11.68 -16.34 -0.25
CA GLY A 41 12.86 -15.97 -1.04
C GLY A 41 12.99 -14.48 -1.38
N HIS A 42 12.09 -13.64 -0.85
CA HIS A 42 12.09 -12.19 -0.95
C HIS A 42 12.11 -11.55 0.45
N GLN A 43 12.54 -10.29 0.54
CA GLN A 43 12.28 -9.46 1.72
C GLN A 43 11.00 -8.69 1.49
N ILE A 44 10.14 -8.63 2.49
CA ILE A 44 8.91 -7.84 2.42
C ILE A 44 8.79 -6.95 3.65
N ALA A 45 8.52 -5.68 3.43
CA ALA A 45 8.29 -4.69 4.46
C ALA A 45 6.89 -4.09 4.30
N PHE A 46 6.25 -3.74 5.41
CA PHE A 46 4.91 -3.18 5.42
C PHE A 46 4.92 -1.80 6.05
N PHE A 47 4.16 -0.87 5.48
CA PHE A 47 3.96 0.45 6.05
C PHE A 47 2.54 0.96 5.74
N GLN A 48 1.88 1.47 6.77
CA GLN A 48 0.57 2.09 6.65
C GLN A 48 0.60 3.49 7.24
N SER A 49 -0.06 4.45 6.60
CA SER A 49 -0.32 5.75 7.21
C SER A 49 -1.59 6.41 6.70
N ASN A 50 -2.24 7.15 7.61
CA ASN A 50 -3.33 8.06 7.28
C ASN A 50 -2.83 9.44 6.83
N ALA A 51 -1.54 9.72 7.00
CA ALA A 51 -0.92 10.98 6.66
C ALA A 51 -0.18 10.87 5.32
N GLU A 52 -0.60 11.68 4.35
CA GLU A 52 -0.01 11.71 3.00
C GLU A 52 1.50 11.98 3.03
N HIS A 53 1.95 12.96 3.83
CA HIS A 53 3.37 13.28 3.96
C HIS A 53 4.22 12.10 4.46
N ARG A 54 3.69 11.27 5.36
CA ARG A 54 4.40 10.07 5.85
C ARG A 54 4.54 9.02 4.76
N LEU A 55 3.54 8.87 3.88
CA LEU A 55 3.61 7.97 2.73
C LEU A 55 4.67 8.47 1.72
N ILE A 56 4.69 9.78 1.44
CA ILE A 56 5.70 10.41 0.58
C ILE A 56 7.11 10.20 1.14
N GLU A 57 7.32 10.48 2.43
CA GLU A 57 8.60 10.26 3.09
C GLU A 57 9.04 8.79 3.01
N ARG A 58 8.10 7.85 3.21
CA ARG A 58 8.39 6.42 3.10
C ARG A 58 8.79 6.02 1.66
N ILE A 59 8.15 6.60 0.64
CA ILE A 59 8.52 6.39 -0.76
C ILE A 59 9.92 6.92 -1.04
N HIS A 60 10.24 8.15 -0.60
CA HIS A 60 11.59 8.70 -0.76
C HIS A 60 12.66 7.85 -0.07
N GLN A 61 12.36 7.38 1.15
CA GLN A 61 13.26 6.50 1.89
C GLN A 61 13.50 5.18 1.12
N ALA A 62 12.47 4.60 0.52
CA ALA A 62 12.58 3.38 -0.30
C ALA A 62 13.61 3.53 -1.43
N GLY A 63 13.68 4.72 -2.04
CA GLY A 63 14.67 5.08 -3.08
C GLY A 63 16.13 4.95 -2.64
N THR A 64 16.39 5.01 -1.33
CA THR A 64 17.74 4.88 -0.77
C THR A 64 18.01 3.54 -0.09
N GLU A 65 16.97 2.73 0.16
CA GLU A 65 17.05 1.46 0.89
C GLU A 65 17.30 0.24 -0.02
N GLY A 66 17.35 0.44 -1.34
CA GLY A 66 17.42 -0.67 -2.29
C GLY A 66 16.14 -1.48 -2.32
N VAL A 67 14.97 -0.82 -2.23
CA VAL A 67 13.68 -1.45 -2.51
C VAL A 67 13.56 -1.65 -4.01
N ASP A 68 13.36 -2.90 -4.43
CA ASP A 68 13.25 -3.28 -5.84
C ASP A 68 11.84 -3.07 -6.40
N PHE A 69 10.82 -3.14 -5.54
CA PHE A 69 9.42 -3.09 -5.96
C PHE A 69 8.48 -2.56 -4.88
N ILE A 70 7.45 -1.80 -5.28
CA ILE A 70 6.40 -1.31 -4.38
C ILE A 70 5.04 -1.92 -4.74
N LEU A 71 4.34 -2.49 -3.76
CA LEU A 71 2.90 -2.76 -3.84
C LEU A 71 2.18 -1.65 -3.08
N PHE A 72 1.30 -0.90 -3.73
CA PHE A 72 0.67 0.26 -3.08
C PHE A 72 -0.84 0.26 -3.24
N ASN A 73 -1.55 0.32 -2.11
CA ASN A 73 -2.94 0.72 -2.08
C ASN A 73 -3.04 2.13 -1.46
N PRO A 74 -3.17 3.21 -2.25
CA PRO A 74 -3.27 4.57 -1.73
C PRO A 74 -4.62 4.89 -1.06
N ALA A 75 -5.58 3.95 -1.11
CA ALA A 75 -6.96 4.15 -0.66
C ALA A 75 -7.60 5.37 -1.33
N ALA A 76 -8.24 6.26 -0.56
CA ALA A 76 -8.88 7.46 -1.09
C ALA A 76 -7.89 8.43 -1.78
N LEU A 77 -6.59 8.39 -1.43
CA LEU A 77 -5.59 9.26 -2.04
C LEU A 77 -5.32 8.92 -3.50
N THR A 78 -5.75 7.74 -3.97
CA THR A 78 -5.70 7.35 -5.40
C THR A 78 -6.37 8.40 -6.28
N HIS A 79 -7.43 9.04 -5.80
CA HIS A 79 -8.24 9.96 -6.59
C HIS A 79 -7.80 11.42 -6.51
N THR A 80 -6.91 11.77 -5.57
CA THR A 80 -6.63 13.17 -5.24
C THR A 80 -5.14 13.52 -5.17
N SER A 81 -4.26 12.57 -4.87
CA SER A 81 -2.87 12.86 -4.54
C SER A 81 -1.97 12.88 -5.78
N ILE A 82 -1.78 14.08 -6.34
CA ILE A 82 -0.70 14.33 -7.32
C ILE A 82 0.67 14.19 -6.64
N ALA A 83 0.79 14.57 -5.36
CA ALA A 83 2.05 14.52 -4.62
C ALA A 83 2.59 13.09 -4.46
N LEU A 84 1.74 12.09 -4.20
CA LEU A 84 2.15 10.69 -4.15
C LEU A 84 2.56 10.17 -5.52
N ARG A 85 1.84 10.56 -6.58
CA ARG A 85 2.21 10.21 -7.95
C ARG A 85 3.61 10.74 -8.29
N ASP A 86 3.90 11.99 -7.95
CA ASP A 86 5.19 12.60 -8.24
C ASP A 86 6.31 12.00 -7.37
N ALA A 87 6.01 11.64 -6.12
CA ALA A 87 6.96 10.93 -5.26
C ALA A 87 7.36 9.56 -5.84
N LEU A 88 6.41 8.77 -6.34
CA LEU A 88 6.66 7.47 -6.98
C LEU A 88 7.50 7.62 -8.25
N LEU A 89 7.16 8.60 -9.10
CA LEU A 89 7.93 8.90 -10.31
C LEU A 89 9.35 9.38 -9.98
N GLY A 90 9.51 10.16 -8.91
CA GLY A 90 10.79 10.69 -8.47
C GLY A 90 11.79 9.63 -8.03
N VAL A 91 11.33 8.55 -7.39
CA VAL A 91 12.20 7.43 -6.98
C VAL A 91 12.41 6.38 -8.07
N ALA A 92 11.57 6.38 -9.12
CA ALA A 92 11.63 5.46 -10.26
C ALA A 92 11.65 3.97 -9.89
N ILE A 93 11.15 3.61 -8.70
CA ILE A 93 10.96 2.22 -8.29
C ILE A 93 9.70 1.68 -8.98
N PRO A 94 9.77 0.53 -9.67
CA PRO A 94 8.58 -0.12 -10.23
C PRO A 94 7.52 -0.38 -9.14
N PHE A 95 6.25 -0.08 -9.45
CA PHE A 95 5.16 -0.30 -8.51
C PHE A 95 3.92 -0.92 -9.16
N ILE A 96 3.14 -1.62 -8.34
CA ILE A 96 1.79 -2.09 -8.69
C ILE A 96 0.80 -1.41 -7.74
N GLU A 97 -0.17 -0.73 -8.32
CA GLU A 97 -1.31 -0.20 -7.59
C GLU A 97 -2.33 -1.32 -7.32
N VAL A 98 -2.82 -1.39 -6.08
CA VAL A 98 -3.72 -2.44 -5.60
C VAL A 98 -4.94 -1.82 -4.95
N HIS A 99 -6.11 -2.39 -5.23
CA HIS A 99 -7.36 -2.05 -4.57
C HIS A 99 -8.04 -3.31 -4.03
N VAL A 100 -8.50 -3.28 -2.78
CA VAL A 100 -9.24 -4.41 -2.17
C VAL A 100 -10.62 -4.59 -2.80
N SER A 101 -11.27 -3.48 -3.17
CA SER A 101 -12.58 -3.47 -3.83
C SER A 101 -12.47 -3.11 -5.30
N ASN A 102 -13.49 -3.44 -6.09
CA ASN A 102 -13.63 -2.93 -7.45
C ASN A 102 -13.93 -1.42 -7.45
N VAL A 103 -12.91 -0.59 -7.67
CA VAL A 103 -13.02 0.88 -7.69
C VAL A 103 -13.91 1.39 -8.82
N TYR A 104 -14.06 0.66 -9.94
CA TYR A 104 -14.92 1.07 -11.06
C TYR A 104 -16.42 0.84 -10.79
N ALA A 105 -16.75 0.08 -9.74
CA ALA A 105 -18.13 -0.16 -9.30
C ALA A 105 -18.52 0.73 -8.11
N ARG A 106 -17.67 1.72 -7.77
CA ARG A 106 -17.85 2.64 -6.65
C ARG A 106 -18.21 4.04 -7.14
N GLU A 107 -18.28 4.97 -6.19
CA GLU A 107 -18.62 6.36 -6.45
C GLU A 107 -17.70 7.00 -7.53
N PRO A 108 -18.24 7.83 -8.46
CA PRO A 108 -17.46 8.48 -9.52
C PRO A 108 -16.46 9.53 -9.02
#